data_AF-A0A150QH22-F1
#
_entry.id   AF-A0A150QH22-F1
#
_cell.length_a   1.000
_cell.length_b   1.000
_cell.length_c   1.000
_cell.angle_alpha   90.00
_cell.angle_beta   90.00
_cell.angle_gamma   90.00
#
_symmetry.space_group_name_H-M   'P 1'
#
loop_
_entity.id
_entity.type
_entity.pdbx_description
1 polymer ?
#
loop_
_entity_poly.entity_id
_entity_poly.type
_entity_poly.pdbx_seq_one_letter_code
_entity_poly.pdbx_strand_id
1 'polypeptide(L)'
;MTTDRTGSKGMAPTRAQAPDLGPGELAMVDPSPRAAVVASLTGTLSRAVALGDVEAARVVHEAIGQLLGLPALREGQASSRGQ
;
A
#
# COMPACT_ATOMS: atom_id res chain seq x y z
N MET A 1 -32.55 37.25 24.12
CA MET A 1 -33.09 36.20 23.24
C MET A 1 -33.12 36.73 21.82
N THR A 2 -32.04 36.51 21.06
CA THR A 2 -32.00 36.45 19.58
C THR A 2 -30.70 35.72 19.25
N THR A 3 -30.80 34.53 18.63
CA THR A 3 -29.66 33.70 18.24
C THR A 3 -29.33 33.96 16.78
N ASP A 4 -28.12 34.43 16.50
CA ASP A 4 -27.52 34.25 15.17
C ASP A 4 -26.26 33.39 15.35
N ARG A 5 -26.41 32.09 15.06
CA ARG A 5 -25.27 31.22 14.78
C ARG A 5 -25.26 31.01 13.27
N THR A 6 -24.54 31.87 12.57
CA THR A 6 -24.15 31.60 11.18
C THR A 6 -23.16 30.43 11.19
N GLY A 7 -23.69 29.21 11.03
CA GLY A 7 -22.90 27.99 10.94
C GLY A 7 -22.06 27.98 9.66
N SER A 8 -20.75 27.86 9.82
CA SER A 8 -19.80 27.63 8.74
C SER A 8 -20.19 26.37 7.96
N LYS A 9 -20.70 26.54 6.74
CA LYS A 9 -20.93 25.43 5.81
C LYS A 9 -19.58 24.96 5.28
N GLY A 10 -18.86 24.18 6.10
CA GLY A 10 -17.70 23.43 5.66
C GLY A 10 -18.13 22.48 4.55
N MET A 11 -17.55 22.64 3.36
CA MET A 11 -17.63 21.66 2.30
C MET A 11 -17.02 20.37 2.84
N ALA A 12 -17.86 19.41 3.25
CA ALA A 12 -17.37 18.08 3.58
C ALA A 12 -16.69 17.53 2.33
N PRO A 13 -15.42 17.12 2.38
CA PRO A 13 -14.77 16.53 1.23
C PRO A 13 -15.56 15.27 0.89
N THR A 14 -16.10 15.21 -0.33
CA THR A 14 -16.66 13.98 -0.88
C THR A 14 -15.61 12.89 -0.68
N ARG A 15 -15.87 11.96 0.24
CA ARG A 15 -15.06 10.76 0.37
C ARG A 15 -15.11 10.11 -1.01
N ALA A 16 -13.97 10.05 -1.69
CA ALA A 16 -13.84 9.26 -2.90
C ALA A 16 -14.22 7.82 -2.50
N GLN A 17 -15.44 7.42 -2.83
CA GLN A 17 -15.84 6.03 -2.72
C GLN A 17 -14.94 5.28 -3.69
N ALA A 18 -14.07 4.44 -3.15
CA ALA A 18 -13.35 3.48 -3.96
C ALA A 18 -14.42 2.68 -4.74
N PRO A 19 -14.24 2.45 -6.05
CA PRO A 19 -15.14 1.60 -6.79
C PRO A 19 -15.24 0.25 -6.07
N ASP A 20 -16.47 -0.17 -5.77
CA ASP A 20 -16.77 -1.48 -5.22
C ASP A 20 -16.56 -2.50 -6.34
N LEU A 21 -15.30 -2.87 -6.56
CA LEU A 21 -14.94 -3.94 -7.47
C LEU A 21 -15.33 -5.24 -6.78
N GLY A 22 -16.53 -5.75 -7.10
CA GLY A 22 -17.00 -7.03 -6.62
C GLY A 22 -15.99 -8.14 -6.95
N PRO A 23 -15.83 -9.18 -6.10
CA PRO A 23 -14.86 -10.25 -6.31
C PRO A 23 -14.91 -10.94 -7.68
N GLY A 24 -16.03 -10.82 -8.41
CA GLY A 24 -16.24 -11.37 -9.75
C GLY A 24 -15.99 -10.41 -10.93
N GLU A 25 -15.73 -9.11 -10.70
CA GLU A 25 -15.45 -8.13 -11.77
C GLU A 25 -13.94 -7.97 -12.04
N LEU A 26 -13.10 -8.51 -11.16
CA LEU A 26 -11.72 -8.86 -11.48
C LEU A 26 -11.77 -10.02 -12.48
N ALA A 27 -11.89 -9.70 -13.77
CA ALA A 27 -11.83 -10.66 -14.85
C ALA A 27 -10.75 -11.70 -14.53
N MET A 28 -11.11 -13.00 -14.56
CA MET A 28 -10.19 -14.13 -14.39
C MET A 28 -9.21 -14.17 -15.57
N VAL A 29 -8.38 -13.15 -15.67
CA VAL A 29 -7.19 -13.12 -16.51
C VAL A 29 -6.21 -14.04 -15.80
N ASP A 30 -5.70 -15.04 -16.52
CA ASP A 30 -4.59 -15.84 -16.01
C ASP A 30 -3.48 -14.89 -15.56
N PRO A 31 -3.18 -14.82 -14.25
CA PRO A 31 -2.24 -13.84 -13.76
C PRO A 31 -0.90 -14.13 -14.40
N SER A 32 -0.26 -13.11 -14.97
CA SER A 32 1.13 -13.24 -15.41
C SER A 32 1.97 -13.89 -14.28
N PRO A 33 3.02 -14.65 -14.60
CA PRO A 33 3.86 -15.27 -13.58
C PRO A 33 4.33 -14.29 -12.50
N ARG A 34 4.62 -13.04 -12.88
CA ARG A 34 4.97 -11.96 -11.94
C ARG A 34 3.81 -11.60 -11.00
N ALA A 35 2.59 -11.51 -11.52
CA ALA A 35 1.40 -11.23 -10.70
C ALA A 35 1.11 -12.36 -9.71
N ALA A 36 1.28 -13.63 -10.12
CA ALA A 36 1.13 -14.78 -9.22
C ALA A 36 2.14 -14.74 -8.06
N VAL A 37 3.40 -14.39 -8.35
CA VAL A 37 4.43 -14.23 -7.31
C VAL A 37 4.09 -13.07 -6.37
N VAL A 38 3.64 -11.92 -6.89
CA VAL A 38 3.21 -10.79 -6.04
C VAL A 38 2.07 -11.20 -5.11
N ALA A 39 1.03 -11.87 -5.61
CA ALA A 39 -0.10 -12.31 -4.80
C ALA A 39 0.34 -13.28 -3.67
N SER A 40 1.25 -14.21 -3.97
CA SER A 40 1.83 -15.13 -2.98
C SER A 40 2.62 -14.38 -1.89
N LEU A 41 3.43 -13.39 -2.27
CA LEU A 41 4.16 -12.54 -1.33
C LEU A 41 3.22 -11.69 -0.48
N THR A 42 2.16 -11.11 -1.05
CA THR A 42 1.16 -10.35 -0.29
C THR A 42 0.45 -11.22 0.76
N GLY A 43 0.08 -12.46 0.40
CA GLY A 43 -0.48 -13.41 1.37
C GLY A 43 0.49 -13.77 2.50
N THR A 44 1.78 -13.87 2.18
CA THR A 44 2.84 -14.11 3.18
C THR A 44 3.06 -12.91 4.09
N LEU A 45 3.06 -11.69 3.53
CA LEU A 45 3.16 -10.44 4.28
C LEU A 45 2.00 -10.28 5.26
N SER A 46 0.78 -10.56 4.83
CA SER A 46 -0.40 -10.49 5.69
C SER A 46 -0.29 -11.42 6.91
N ARG A 47 0.19 -12.66 6.71
CA ARG A 47 0.44 -13.59 7.82
C ARG A 47 1.56 -13.11 8.76
N ALA A 48 2.67 -12.64 8.21
CA ALA A 48 3.79 -12.13 9.01
C ALA A 48 3.33 -10.96 9.90
N VAL A 49 2.57 -10.02 9.35
CA VAL A 49 1.98 -8.90 10.10
C VAL A 49 1.02 -9.39 11.18
N ALA A 50 0.13 -10.34 10.86
CA ALA A 50 -0.81 -10.89 11.84
C ALA A 50 -0.13 -11.61 13.01
N LEU A 51 1.03 -12.21 12.77
CA LEU A 51 1.84 -12.89 13.78
C LEU A 51 2.80 -11.96 14.53
N GLY A 52 2.93 -10.69 14.11
CA GLY A 52 3.91 -9.74 14.66
C GLY A 52 5.35 -10.04 14.26
N ASP A 53 5.57 -10.82 13.20
CA ASP A 53 6.90 -11.14 12.68
C ASP A 53 7.42 -9.99 11.81
N VAL A 54 8.07 -9.03 12.47
CA VAL A 54 8.56 -7.78 11.86
C VAL A 54 9.65 -8.05 10.82
N GLU A 55 10.56 -9.00 11.08
CA GLU A 55 11.64 -9.31 10.14
C GLU A 55 11.10 -10.00 8.89
N ALA A 56 10.19 -10.98 9.03
CA ALA A 56 9.56 -11.59 7.87
C ALA A 56 8.74 -10.58 7.06
N ALA A 57 8.01 -9.68 7.73
CA ALA A 57 7.25 -8.63 7.06
C ALA A 57 8.17 -7.68 6.27
N ARG A 58 9.31 -7.29 6.85
CA ARG A 58 10.30 -6.43 6.19
C ARG A 58 10.92 -7.11 4.97
N VAL A 59 11.37 -8.35 5.09
CA VAL A 59 11.97 -9.11 3.98
C VAL A 59 10.98 -9.28 2.83
N VAL A 60 9.73 -9.63 3.12
CA VAL A 60 8.70 -9.79 2.08
C VAL A 60 8.36 -8.45 1.42
N HIS A 61 8.28 -7.37 2.19
CA HIS A 61 8.08 -6.02 1.64
C HIS A 61 9.22 -5.62 0.70
N GLU A 62 10.47 -5.89 1.07
CA GLU A 62 11.64 -5.62 0.23
C GLU A 62 11.61 -6.47 -1.06
N ALA A 63 11.28 -7.76 -0.96
CA ALA A 63 11.17 -8.65 -2.11
C ALA A 63 10.11 -8.15 -3.11
N ILE A 64 8.97 -7.63 -2.62
CA ILE A 64 7.96 -6.99 -3.46
C ILE A 64 8.53 -5.74 -4.13
N GLY A 65 9.23 -4.89 -3.37
CA GLY A 65 9.90 -3.69 -3.91
C GLY A 65 10.89 -4.01 -5.02
N GLN A 66 11.77 -4.99 -4.80
CA GLN A 66 12.73 -5.47 -5.79
C GLN A 66 12.03 -6.03 -7.04
N LEU A 67 10.97 -6.83 -6.85
CA LEU A 67 10.20 -7.38 -7.96
C LEU A 67 9.50 -6.28 -8.76
N LEU A 68 9.16 -5.15 -8.14
CA LEU A 68 8.59 -3.97 -8.78
C LEU A 68 9.64 -3.03 -9.40
N GLY A 69 10.93 -3.28 -9.17
CA GLY A 69 12.02 -2.40 -9.61
C GLY A 69 12.14 -1.13 -8.79
N LEU A 70 11.58 -1.11 -7.57
CA LEU A 70 11.72 0.02 -6.66
C LEU A 70 13.12 -0.02 -6.05
N PRO A 71 13.81 1.14 -5.93
CA PRO A 71 15.06 1.19 -5.21
C PRO A 71 14.80 0.74 -3.77
N ALA A 72 15.43 -0.35 -3.35
CA ALA A 72 15.51 -0.68 -1.93
C ALA A 72 16.11 0.55 -1.24
N LEU A 73 15.39 1.11 -0.27
CA LEU A 73 15.90 2.22 0.53
C LEU A 73 17.10 1.69 1.32
N ARG A 74 18.28 1.72 0.69
CA ARG A 74 19.56 1.45 1.34
C ARG A 74 19.82 2.65 2.23
N GLU A 75 19.45 2.53 3.50
CA GLU A 75 20.02 3.35 4.57
C GLU A 75 21.54 3.13 4.54
N GLY A 76 22.26 4.05 3.89
CA GLY A 76 23.70 3.90 3.62
C GLY A 76 24.23 4.59 2.37
N GLN A 77 23.40 5.31 1.60
CA GLN A 77 23.88 6.19 0.51
C GLN A 77 23.94 7.67 0.90
N ALA A 78 24.00 7.97 2.19
CA ALA A 78 24.36 9.29 2.71
C ALA A 78 25.86 9.33 3.06
N SER A 79 26.74 9.05 2.11
CA SER A 79 28.14 9.52 2.15
C SER A 79 28.81 9.30 0.80
N SER A 80 29.62 10.26 0.38
CA SER A 80 30.39 10.35 -0.88
C SER A 80 29.66 10.91 -2.12
N ARG A 81 29.40 12.22 -2.11
CA ARG A 81 29.36 13.02 -3.34
C ARG A 81 30.09 14.36 -3.12
N GLY A 82 31.28 14.47 -3.72
CA GLY A 82 32.17 15.66 -3.76
C GLY A 82 32.99 15.85 -2.49
N GLN A 83 34.32 15.74 -2.43
CA GLN A 83 35.36 16.33 -3.31
C GLN A 83 35.07 17.79 -3.63
#